data_AF-A0A662M2X6-F1
#
_entry.id   AF-A0A662M2X6-F1
#
_cell.length_a   1.000
_cell.length_b   1.000
_cell.length_c   1.000
_cell.angle_alpha   90.00
_cell.angle_beta   90.00
_cell.angle_gamma   90.00
#
_symmetry.space_group_name_H-M   'P 1'
#
loop_
_entity.id
_entity.type
_entity.pdbx_description
1 polymer ?
#
loop_
_entity_poly.entity_id
_entity_poly.type
_entity_poly.pdbx_seq_one_letter_code
_entity_poly.pdbx_strand_id
1 'polypeptide(L)'
;MNAIKLIGKGLLTILILATIVGGYLACLHIIIAQSDVIDTPIVILDNNYNLPFVKGGSGTEESPYIIENIVVNVKGEPALMIENSNKYLIIRNVTFIAENYRAVIQLYNVSHLTLENVRIIGEKSDYGIALDNVTHSNFINVSIRGTLAPLSVKRPKEFENTFKHLKFYERNVIIVSNEKDIKISGTYAQVILYNVTNVVIDKAMIASENVKFINFGVLAYYAEKLLIEDTTIKAANAIFVYNSKNITVRNSTIIFTNYGTSFENSSEIIVSNVKFIASIKNLAVRIYKSSDALIENLELSSTGISVSNSKDVTLRDIKIKGNMITIIESNNVILSNVEIKDCKSTALEISSSMNVYIKKLVVKNIRFIYGTDIQKEERVNAFVMRFIKGITISSSIIQNVYTGLMIVSGQDIVINNTTIYDAVIGLDGYYIHNFTFVSNYIGKVASVGLKLMYSDNIEITRSTFSSIQATGIEFFSVESARVEYSAFENVGNYVVEDSQHEYLHNYWDKYTGVDLNGDGYGDQKFNVSAYSYDPAPT
;
A
#
# COMPACT_ATOMS: atom_id res chain seq x y z
N MET A 1 -24.97 6.55 -83.68
CA MET A 1 -25.46 7.85 -83.15
C MET A 1 -25.77 7.85 -81.64
N ASN A 2 -25.82 6.71 -80.94
CA ASN A 2 -26.11 6.65 -79.50
C ASN A 2 -24.88 6.74 -78.57
N ALA A 3 -23.66 6.52 -79.06
CA ALA A 3 -22.44 6.62 -78.24
C ALA A 3 -22.02 8.08 -77.93
N ILE A 4 -22.31 9.03 -78.83
CA ILE A 4 -21.94 10.45 -78.66
C ILE A 4 -22.84 11.15 -77.62
N LYS A 5 -24.09 10.68 -77.44
CA LYS A 5 -25.00 11.20 -76.40
C LYS A 5 -24.62 10.76 -74.98
N LEU A 6 -23.88 9.66 -74.82
CA LEU A 6 -23.48 9.15 -73.51
C LEU A 6 -22.25 9.89 -72.94
N ILE A 7 -21.30 10.26 -73.81
CA ILE A 7 -20.10 11.00 -73.43
C ILE A 7 -20.44 12.43 -72.99
N GLY A 8 -21.39 13.08 -73.67
CA GLY A 8 -21.82 14.45 -73.33
C GLY A 8 -22.52 14.56 -71.97
N LYS A 9 -23.26 13.53 -71.53
CA LYS A 9 -23.89 13.53 -70.20
C LYS A 9 -22.87 13.27 -69.09
N GLY A 10 -21.91 12.35 -69.30
CA GLY A 10 -20.86 12.06 -68.31
C GLY A 10 -19.93 13.26 -68.05
N LEU A 11 -19.52 13.97 -69.10
CA LEU A 11 -18.67 15.16 -68.95
C LEU A 11 -19.38 16.31 -68.23
N LEU A 12 -20.67 16.52 -68.48
CA LEU A 12 -21.45 17.57 -67.81
C LEU A 12 -21.63 17.27 -66.32
N THR A 13 -21.85 16.00 -65.95
CA THR A 13 -21.94 15.60 -64.53
C THR A 13 -20.60 15.76 -63.80
N ILE A 14 -19.48 15.41 -64.44
CA ILE A 14 -18.14 15.61 -63.87
C ILE A 14 -17.82 17.10 -63.71
N LEU A 15 -18.20 17.93 -64.69
CA LEU A 15 -17.98 19.37 -64.61
C LEU A 15 -18.79 19.99 -63.46
N ILE A 16 -20.07 19.64 -63.31
CA ILE A 16 -20.93 20.12 -62.22
C ILE A 16 -20.40 19.66 -60.85
N LEU A 17 -19.92 18.42 -60.72
CA LEU A 17 -19.32 17.94 -59.48
C LEU A 17 -18.03 18.70 -59.14
N ALA A 18 -17.20 18.99 -60.14
CA ALA A 18 -15.97 19.76 -59.96
C ALA A 18 -16.23 21.22 -59.57
N THR A 19 -17.28 21.87 -60.10
CA THR A 19 -17.67 23.23 -59.67
C THR A 19 -18.29 23.25 -58.28
N ILE A 20 -19.06 22.23 -57.89
CA ILE A 20 -19.61 22.14 -56.53
C ILE A 20 -18.47 21.87 -55.53
N VAL A 21 -17.58 20.93 -55.80
CA VAL A 21 -16.41 20.64 -54.94
C VAL A 21 -15.44 21.83 -54.92
N GLY A 22 -15.18 22.48 -56.05
CA GLY A 22 -14.35 23.67 -56.15
C GLY A 22 -14.95 24.91 -55.47
N GLY A 23 -16.27 25.09 -55.55
CA GLY A 23 -17.00 26.15 -54.86
C GLY A 23 -17.06 25.95 -53.34
N TYR A 24 -17.24 24.70 -52.88
CA TYR A 24 -17.14 24.36 -51.47
C TYR A 24 -15.71 24.51 -50.92
N LEU A 25 -14.68 24.23 -51.73
CA LEU A 25 -13.27 24.45 -51.34
C LEU A 25 -12.89 25.94 -51.33
N ALA A 26 -13.45 26.77 -52.21
CA ALA A 26 -13.19 28.21 -52.22
C ALA A 26 -13.88 28.95 -51.06
N CYS A 27 -15.04 28.48 -50.60
CA CYS A 27 -15.73 29.01 -49.42
C CYS A 27 -15.26 28.39 -48.09
N LEU A 28 -14.44 27.34 -48.12
CA LEU A 28 -13.65 26.90 -46.96
C LEU A 28 -12.28 27.61 -46.93
N HIS A 29 -12.27 28.93 -47.11
CA HIS A 29 -11.28 29.73 -46.40
C HIS A 29 -11.64 29.64 -44.92
N ILE A 30 -11.33 28.51 -44.28
CA ILE A 30 -11.13 28.46 -42.85
C ILE A 30 -10.05 29.51 -42.63
N ILE A 31 -10.46 30.69 -42.19
CA ILE A 31 -9.56 31.69 -41.63
C ILE A 31 -9.01 30.98 -40.39
N ILE A 32 -7.90 30.26 -40.57
CA ILE A 32 -7.07 29.80 -39.48
C ILE A 32 -6.50 31.11 -38.94
N ALA A 33 -7.22 31.71 -37.99
CA ALA A 33 -6.73 32.85 -37.26
C ALA A 33 -5.35 32.44 -36.74
N GLN A 34 -4.33 33.17 -37.20
CA GLN A 34 -2.97 32.92 -36.79
C GLN A 34 -2.94 33.16 -35.27
N SER A 35 -2.83 32.09 -34.49
CA SER A 35 -2.77 32.19 -33.04
C SER A 35 -1.44 32.81 -32.66
N ASP A 36 -1.46 33.88 -31.86
CA ASP A 36 -0.23 34.46 -31.34
C ASP A 36 0.50 33.41 -30.50
N VAL A 37 1.79 33.24 -30.76
CA VAL A 37 2.66 32.34 -30.01
C VAL A 37 3.42 33.16 -28.99
N ILE A 38 3.25 32.81 -27.71
CA ILE A 38 3.94 33.40 -26.57
C ILE A 38 4.96 32.38 -26.07
N ASP A 39 6.21 32.80 -25.93
CA ASP A 39 7.36 31.98 -25.48
C ASP A 39 7.72 32.21 -24.01
N THR A 40 6.91 32.99 -23.30
CA THR A 40 7.02 33.28 -21.86
C THR A 40 5.83 32.74 -21.09
N PRO A 41 6.02 32.31 -19.82
CA PRO A 41 4.94 31.78 -19.01
C PRO A 41 3.93 32.86 -18.66
N ILE A 42 2.65 32.48 -18.57
CA ILE A 42 1.63 33.34 -18.01
C ILE A 42 1.63 33.20 -16.50
N VAL A 43 2.04 34.24 -15.79
CA VAL A 43 2.12 34.26 -14.33
C VAL A 43 1.20 35.35 -13.77
N ILE A 44 0.20 34.94 -12.97
CA ILE A 44 -0.75 35.83 -12.29
C ILE A 44 -0.59 35.62 -10.78
N LEU A 45 -0.14 36.66 -10.07
CA LEU A 45 0.07 36.64 -8.63
C LEU A 45 -0.80 37.71 -7.96
N ASP A 46 -1.47 37.36 -6.87
CA ASP A 46 -2.19 38.28 -5.98
C ASP A 46 -3.17 39.21 -6.71
N ASN A 47 -3.95 38.64 -7.64
CA ASN A 47 -4.89 39.36 -8.50
C ASN A 47 -4.27 40.44 -9.43
N ASN A 48 -2.97 40.36 -9.76
CA ASN A 48 -2.35 41.25 -10.74
C ASN A 48 -2.58 40.75 -12.18
N TYR A 49 -3.51 41.39 -12.88
CA TYR A 49 -3.92 41.07 -14.25
C TYR A 49 -3.38 42.06 -15.30
N ASN A 50 -2.41 42.90 -14.95
CA ASN A 50 -1.80 43.87 -15.88
C ASN A 50 -0.79 43.18 -16.81
N LEU A 51 -1.32 42.32 -17.69
CA LEU A 51 -0.55 41.48 -18.62
C LEU A 51 -0.96 41.81 -20.06
N PRO A 52 -0.03 41.81 -21.02
CA PRO A 52 -0.31 42.26 -22.40
C PRO A 52 -1.32 41.39 -23.15
N PHE A 53 -1.54 40.15 -22.70
CA PHE A 53 -2.43 39.17 -23.31
C PHE A 53 -3.78 39.03 -22.57
N VAL A 54 -4.01 39.78 -21.49
CA VAL A 54 -5.32 39.82 -20.81
C VAL A 54 -6.19 40.86 -21.51
N LYS A 55 -7.26 40.41 -22.16
CA LYS A 55 -8.19 41.25 -22.91
C LYS A 55 -9.26 41.85 -22.00
N GLY A 56 -8.93 42.94 -21.32
CA GLY A 56 -9.87 43.73 -20.53
C GLY A 56 -10.60 42.94 -19.43
N GLY A 57 -11.65 43.55 -18.87
CA GLY A 57 -12.42 43.01 -17.74
C GLY A 57 -12.10 43.71 -16.41
N SER A 58 -12.97 43.54 -15.42
CA SER A 58 -12.78 44.01 -14.04
C SER A 58 -12.62 42.88 -13.03
N GLY A 59 -12.61 41.63 -13.50
CA GLY A 59 -12.52 40.43 -12.68
C GLY A 59 -13.79 40.16 -11.85
N THR A 60 -14.94 40.66 -12.30
CA THR A 60 -16.26 40.35 -11.74
C THR A 60 -16.96 39.30 -12.61
N GLU A 61 -18.06 38.71 -12.13
CA GLU A 61 -18.79 37.67 -12.88
C GLU A 61 -19.31 38.18 -14.22
N GLU A 62 -19.80 39.42 -14.26
CA GLU A 62 -20.33 40.09 -15.45
C GLU A 62 -19.22 40.64 -16.37
N SER A 63 -18.00 40.77 -15.84
CA SER A 63 -16.86 41.38 -16.53
C SER A 63 -15.56 40.64 -16.14
N PRO A 64 -15.44 39.36 -16.53
CA PRO A 64 -14.28 38.55 -16.22
C PRO A 64 -13.05 39.04 -16.99
N TYR A 65 -11.87 38.77 -16.46
CA TYR A 65 -10.65 38.83 -17.27
C TYR A 65 -10.68 37.73 -18.34
N ILE A 66 -10.12 37.99 -19.53
CA ILE A 66 -10.15 37.04 -20.65
C ILE A 66 -8.73 36.83 -21.22
N ILE A 67 -8.32 35.57 -21.37
CA ILE A 67 -7.15 35.14 -22.14
C ILE A 67 -7.64 34.17 -23.22
N GLU A 68 -7.39 34.44 -24.49
CA GLU A 68 -7.96 33.62 -25.57
C GLU A 68 -7.16 33.60 -26.87
N ASN A 69 -7.31 32.53 -27.64
CA ASN A 69 -6.79 32.37 -29.00
C ASN A 69 -5.25 32.50 -29.12
N ILE A 70 -4.52 32.03 -28.11
CA ILE A 70 -3.06 32.04 -28.06
C ILE A 70 -2.46 30.65 -27.89
N VAL A 71 -1.19 30.51 -28.23
CA VAL A 71 -0.36 29.34 -27.91
C VAL A 71 0.74 29.79 -26.95
N VAL A 72 0.80 29.21 -25.77
CA VAL A 72 1.89 29.43 -24.82
C VAL A 72 2.84 28.25 -24.89
N ASN A 73 4.09 28.50 -25.26
CA ASN A 73 5.10 27.47 -25.46
C ASN A 73 6.36 27.78 -24.66
N VAL A 74 6.52 27.12 -23.53
CA VAL A 74 7.62 27.35 -22.59
C VAL A 74 8.40 26.07 -22.33
N LYS A 75 9.63 26.21 -21.80
CA LYS A 75 10.50 25.07 -21.47
C LYS A 75 11.08 25.24 -20.07
N GLY A 76 10.96 24.19 -19.24
CA GLY A 76 11.50 24.19 -17.88
C GLY A 76 10.69 25.00 -16.85
N GLU A 77 9.50 25.48 -17.23
CA GLU A 77 8.62 26.34 -16.44
C GLU A 77 7.14 25.97 -16.70
N PRO A 78 6.18 26.39 -15.85
CA PRO A 78 4.76 26.16 -16.13
C PRO A 78 4.30 27.12 -17.23
N ALA A 79 3.49 26.66 -18.18
CA ALA A 79 2.92 27.54 -19.20
C ALA A 79 1.90 28.52 -18.60
N LEU A 80 1.21 28.10 -17.54
CA LEU A 80 0.31 28.94 -16.76
C LEU A 80 0.51 28.70 -15.26
N MET A 81 0.72 29.79 -14.51
CA MET A 81 0.73 29.78 -13.05
C MET A 81 -0.18 30.88 -12.52
N ILE A 82 -1.11 30.51 -11.64
CA ILE A 82 -1.99 31.46 -10.94
C ILE A 82 -1.92 31.17 -9.45
N GLU A 83 -1.60 32.22 -8.67
CA GLU A 83 -1.54 32.15 -7.21
C GLU A 83 -2.39 33.23 -6.56
N ASN A 84 -3.12 32.86 -5.51
CA ASN A 84 -3.89 33.77 -4.65
C ASN A 84 -4.85 34.69 -5.43
N SER A 85 -5.56 34.12 -6.40
CA SER A 85 -6.54 34.88 -7.18
C SER A 85 -7.97 34.46 -6.86
N ASN A 86 -8.84 35.44 -6.65
CA ASN A 86 -10.27 35.24 -6.51
C ASN A 86 -11.09 36.00 -7.55
N LYS A 87 -10.43 36.53 -8.58
CA LYS A 87 -11.10 37.25 -9.68
C LYS A 87 -11.63 36.27 -10.72
N TYR A 88 -12.75 36.63 -11.33
CA TYR A 88 -13.31 35.88 -12.44
C TYR A 88 -12.36 35.97 -13.65
N LEU A 89 -11.90 34.82 -14.13
CA LEU A 89 -10.99 34.68 -15.26
C LEU A 89 -11.50 33.60 -16.22
N ILE A 90 -11.59 33.91 -17.51
CA ILE A 90 -11.88 32.96 -18.57
C ILE A 90 -10.64 32.80 -19.45
N ILE A 91 -10.17 31.56 -19.57
CA ILE A 91 -9.11 31.16 -20.50
C ILE A 91 -9.73 30.23 -21.53
N ARG A 92 -9.80 30.64 -22.79
CA ARG A 92 -10.49 29.86 -23.83
C ARG A 92 -9.77 29.75 -25.15
N ASN A 93 -9.89 28.60 -25.82
CA ASN A 93 -9.24 28.31 -27.09
C ASN A 93 -7.71 28.53 -27.03
N VAL A 94 -7.09 28.12 -25.92
CA VAL A 94 -5.65 28.25 -25.69
C VAL A 94 -4.96 26.90 -25.78
N THR A 95 -3.75 26.87 -26.36
CA THR A 95 -2.87 25.70 -26.26
C THR A 95 -1.70 26.02 -25.33
N PHE A 96 -1.57 25.27 -24.26
CA PHE A 96 -0.43 25.32 -23.34
C PHE A 96 0.54 24.18 -23.65
N ILE A 97 1.80 24.53 -23.90
CA ILE A 97 2.90 23.60 -24.17
C ILE A 97 3.98 23.87 -23.13
N ALA A 98 4.32 22.86 -22.34
CA ALA A 98 5.45 22.94 -21.41
C ALA A 98 6.23 21.63 -21.36
N GLU A 99 7.55 21.72 -21.48
CA GLU A 99 8.44 20.55 -21.44
C GLU A 99 9.24 20.47 -20.13
N ASN A 100 9.42 19.25 -19.62
CA ASN A 100 10.27 18.94 -18.45
C ASN A 100 9.97 19.78 -17.21
N TYR A 101 8.70 19.98 -16.88
CA TYR A 101 8.30 20.71 -15.68
C TYR A 101 7.33 19.91 -14.81
N ARG A 102 7.12 20.36 -13.57
CA ARG A 102 6.23 19.67 -12.63
C ARG A 102 4.79 19.63 -13.15
N ALA A 103 4.24 20.74 -13.61
CA ALA A 103 2.89 20.79 -14.17
C ALA A 103 2.78 21.84 -15.26
N VAL A 104 2.08 21.56 -16.35
CA VAL A 104 1.89 22.54 -17.44
C VAL A 104 1.07 23.73 -16.96
N ILE A 105 0.02 23.48 -16.16
CA ILE A 105 -0.80 24.49 -15.50
C ILE A 105 -0.72 24.30 -13.98
N GLN A 106 -0.46 25.37 -13.24
CA GLN A 106 -0.41 25.40 -11.78
C GLN A 106 -1.41 26.42 -11.22
N LEU A 107 -2.28 25.97 -10.33
CA LEU A 107 -3.32 26.79 -9.71
C LEU A 107 -3.26 26.62 -8.19
N TYR A 108 -2.85 27.67 -7.48
CA TYR A 108 -2.70 27.68 -6.01
C TYR A 108 -3.61 28.74 -5.39
N ASN A 109 -4.55 28.32 -4.53
CA ASN A 109 -5.49 29.22 -3.88
C ASN A 109 -6.25 30.11 -4.88
N VAL A 110 -6.87 29.46 -5.88
CA VAL A 110 -7.56 30.11 -7.00
C VAL A 110 -9.06 29.88 -6.90
N SER A 111 -9.87 30.89 -7.16
CA SER A 111 -11.31 30.72 -7.38
C SER A 111 -11.81 31.42 -8.65
N HIS A 112 -12.98 31.01 -9.15
CA HIS A 112 -13.66 31.62 -10.30
C HIS A 112 -12.89 31.58 -11.64
N LEU A 113 -12.07 30.55 -11.85
CA LEU A 113 -11.39 30.29 -13.12
C LEU A 113 -12.25 29.45 -14.06
N THR A 114 -12.37 29.81 -15.33
CA THR A 114 -12.93 28.93 -16.38
C THR A 114 -11.86 28.62 -17.44
N LEU A 115 -11.54 27.34 -17.64
CA LEU A 115 -10.79 26.83 -18.79
C LEU A 115 -11.76 26.25 -19.81
N GLU A 116 -11.80 26.78 -21.04
CA GLU A 116 -12.73 26.33 -22.08
C GLU A 116 -12.00 25.99 -23.39
N ASN A 117 -12.20 24.79 -23.93
CA ASN A 117 -11.55 24.34 -25.17
C ASN A 117 -10.01 24.48 -25.11
N VAL A 118 -9.43 24.15 -23.95
CA VAL A 118 -7.99 24.27 -23.70
C VAL A 118 -7.27 22.97 -24.06
N ARG A 119 -6.16 23.07 -24.79
CA ARG A 119 -5.27 21.95 -25.09
C ARG A 119 -3.99 22.06 -24.28
N ILE A 120 -3.62 20.98 -23.59
CA ILE A 120 -2.45 20.91 -22.73
C ILE A 120 -1.51 19.83 -23.27
N ILE A 121 -0.27 20.21 -23.54
CA ILE A 121 0.78 19.34 -24.08
C ILE A 121 1.98 19.46 -23.15
N GLY A 122 2.16 18.43 -22.32
CA GLY A 122 3.21 18.46 -21.29
C GLY A 122 4.27 17.42 -21.51
N GLU A 123 5.04 17.48 -22.60
CA GLU A 123 6.03 16.45 -22.91
C GLU A 123 7.04 16.29 -21.76
N LYS A 124 7.06 15.10 -21.15
CA LYS A 124 7.90 14.78 -19.99
C LYS A 124 7.59 15.60 -18.73
N SER A 125 6.43 16.24 -18.66
CA SER A 125 5.95 16.92 -17.46
C SER A 125 5.18 15.95 -16.56
N ASP A 126 5.26 16.12 -15.23
CA ASP A 126 4.59 15.18 -14.30
C ASP A 126 3.06 15.29 -14.42
N TYR A 127 2.54 16.51 -14.46
CA TYR A 127 1.11 16.79 -14.46
C TYR A 127 0.68 17.67 -15.63
N GLY A 128 -0.53 17.47 -16.15
CA GLY A 128 -1.18 18.45 -17.02
C GLY A 128 -1.61 19.67 -16.23
N ILE A 129 -2.44 19.44 -15.21
CA ILE A 129 -2.94 20.49 -14.32
C ILE A 129 -2.66 20.09 -12.87
N ALA A 130 -2.07 20.99 -12.10
CA ALA A 130 -1.94 20.87 -10.65
C ALA A 130 -2.86 21.88 -9.96
N LEU A 131 -3.82 21.38 -9.19
CA LEU A 131 -4.78 22.15 -8.42
C LEU A 131 -4.45 22.05 -6.93
N ASP A 132 -4.35 23.19 -6.27
CA ASP A 132 -4.18 23.25 -4.82
C ASP A 132 -5.10 24.32 -4.22
N ASN A 133 -6.10 23.90 -3.43
CA ASN A 133 -7.11 24.78 -2.86
C ASN A 133 -7.82 25.65 -3.94
N VAL A 134 -8.29 25.00 -5.01
CA VAL A 134 -9.08 25.63 -6.08
C VAL A 134 -10.57 25.45 -5.83
N THR A 135 -11.37 26.51 -5.96
CA THR A 135 -12.84 26.48 -5.78
C THR A 135 -13.57 27.23 -6.90
N HIS A 136 -14.89 27.02 -7.04
CA HIS A 136 -15.75 27.76 -8.00
C HIS A 136 -15.18 27.88 -9.42
N SER A 137 -14.38 26.91 -9.86
CA SER A 137 -13.70 26.95 -11.17
C SER A 137 -14.33 25.94 -12.10
N ASN A 138 -14.29 26.17 -13.42
CA ASN A 138 -14.88 25.32 -14.45
C ASN A 138 -13.81 24.91 -15.48
N PHE A 139 -13.81 23.64 -15.88
CA PHE A 139 -12.88 23.06 -16.85
C PHE A 139 -13.71 22.34 -17.92
N ILE A 140 -13.88 22.97 -19.07
CA ILE A 140 -14.82 22.59 -20.12
C ILE A 140 -14.03 22.22 -21.38
N ASN A 141 -14.20 21.01 -21.90
CA ASN A 141 -13.52 20.52 -23.12
C ASN A 141 -12.00 20.65 -23.06
N VAL A 142 -11.40 20.26 -21.93
CA VAL A 142 -9.94 20.28 -21.75
C VAL A 142 -9.33 18.96 -22.21
N SER A 143 -8.32 19.04 -23.07
CA SER A 143 -7.57 17.88 -23.59
C SER A 143 -6.13 17.90 -23.12
N ILE A 144 -5.68 16.83 -22.45
CA ILE A 144 -4.33 16.71 -21.90
C ILE A 144 -3.59 15.55 -22.58
N ARG A 145 -2.35 15.80 -23.01
CA ARG A 145 -1.45 14.75 -23.54
C ARG A 145 0.01 15.01 -23.17
N GLY A 146 0.82 13.95 -23.25
CA GLY A 146 2.28 14.03 -23.08
C GLY A 146 2.77 14.01 -21.64
N THR A 147 1.86 14.10 -20.66
CA THR A 147 2.18 14.12 -19.22
C THR A 147 2.12 12.73 -18.58
N LEU A 148 2.71 12.57 -17.39
CA LEU A 148 2.61 11.34 -16.60
C LEU A 148 1.21 11.15 -15.99
N ALA A 149 0.60 12.23 -15.52
CA ALA A 149 -0.78 12.25 -15.04
C ALA A 149 -1.53 13.47 -15.61
N PRO A 150 -2.83 13.35 -15.91
CA PRO A 150 -3.61 14.48 -16.41
C PRO A 150 -3.83 15.54 -15.34
N LEU A 151 -4.22 15.10 -14.14
CA LEU A 151 -4.65 15.97 -13.06
C LEU A 151 -3.98 15.57 -11.74
N SER A 152 -3.51 16.58 -11.02
CA SER A 152 -3.08 16.47 -9.63
C SER A 152 -3.94 17.40 -8.79
N VAL A 153 -4.54 16.86 -7.73
CA VAL A 153 -5.42 17.60 -6.84
C VAL A 153 -4.86 17.54 -5.43
N LYS A 154 -4.71 18.70 -4.80
CA LYS A 154 -4.36 18.85 -3.39
C LYS A 154 -5.41 19.71 -2.69
N ARG A 155 -5.87 19.24 -1.53
CA ARG A 155 -6.82 19.96 -0.65
C ARG A 155 -8.06 20.48 -1.41
N PRO A 156 -8.84 19.62 -2.08
CA PRO A 156 -10.08 20.07 -2.69
C PRO A 156 -11.07 20.49 -1.60
N LYS A 157 -11.67 21.68 -1.78
CA LYS A 157 -12.78 22.17 -0.94
C LYS A 157 -14.11 21.97 -1.63
N GLU A 158 -14.19 22.25 -2.92
CA GLU A 158 -15.42 22.18 -3.71
C GLU A 158 -15.08 21.76 -5.15
N PHE A 159 -15.76 20.73 -5.66
CA PHE A 159 -15.63 20.27 -7.05
C PHE A 159 -16.94 20.29 -7.82
N GLU A 160 -18.01 20.78 -7.20
CA GLU A 160 -19.32 20.80 -7.82
C GLU A 160 -19.26 21.58 -9.14
N ASN A 161 -19.66 20.92 -10.22
CA ASN A 161 -19.60 21.43 -11.60
C ASN A 161 -18.20 21.77 -12.14
N THR A 162 -17.12 21.47 -11.42
CA THR A 162 -15.78 21.94 -11.79
C THR A 162 -15.28 21.34 -13.09
N PHE A 163 -15.57 20.08 -13.41
CA PHE A 163 -15.06 19.46 -14.64
C PHE A 163 -16.19 18.99 -15.56
N LYS A 164 -16.11 19.37 -16.84
CA LYS A 164 -17.00 18.93 -17.91
C LYS A 164 -16.17 18.51 -19.12
N HIS A 165 -16.25 17.23 -19.49
CA HIS A 165 -15.56 16.66 -20.66
C HIS A 165 -14.02 16.73 -20.62
N LEU A 166 -13.39 16.34 -19.51
CA LEU A 166 -11.93 16.23 -19.40
C LEU A 166 -11.40 14.94 -20.05
N LYS A 167 -10.48 15.08 -21.03
CA LYS A 167 -9.87 13.95 -21.75
C LYS A 167 -8.35 13.88 -21.55
N PHE A 168 -7.84 12.66 -21.41
CA PHE A 168 -6.42 12.32 -21.33
C PHE A 168 -6.10 11.14 -22.26
N TYR A 169 -5.19 11.33 -23.23
CA TYR A 169 -4.95 10.37 -24.32
C TYR A 169 -6.26 9.80 -24.89
N GLU A 170 -7.19 10.69 -25.21
CA GLU A 170 -8.52 10.34 -25.77
C GLU A 170 -9.46 9.58 -24.83
N ARG A 171 -9.08 9.37 -23.56
CA ARG A 171 -9.90 8.72 -22.54
C ARG A 171 -10.43 9.73 -21.54
N ASN A 172 -11.59 9.45 -20.96
CA ASN A 172 -12.17 10.34 -19.96
C ASN A 172 -11.45 10.20 -18.62
N VAL A 173 -11.16 11.33 -17.99
CA VAL A 173 -10.92 11.40 -16.53
C VAL A 173 -12.27 11.64 -15.89
N ILE A 174 -12.69 10.75 -14.99
CA ILE A 174 -13.92 10.92 -14.23
C ILE A 174 -13.60 11.61 -12.92
N ILE A 175 -14.37 12.65 -12.63
CA ILE A 175 -14.35 13.36 -11.35
C ILE A 175 -15.79 13.46 -10.90
N VAL A 176 -16.08 12.90 -9.73
CA VAL A 176 -17.42 12.91 -9.15
C VAL A 176 -17.33 13.50 -7.75
N SER A 177 -18.19 14.48 -7.46
CA SER A 177 -18.14 15.20 -6.20
C SER A 177 -19.50 15.61 -5.68
N ASN A 178 -19.75 15.47 -4.38
CA ASN A 178 -21.02 15.84 -3.73
C ASN A 178 -22.24 15.10 -4.32
N GLU A 179 -22.03 13.88 -4.81
CA GLU A 179 -23.03 13.10 -5.52
C GLU A 179 -23.27 11.75 -4.83
N LYS A 180 -24.42 11.13 -5.11
CA LYS A 180 -24.80 9.84 -4.53
C LYS A 180 -25.34 8.86 -5.56
N ASP A 181 -25.33 7.58 -5.21
CA ASP A 181 -25.94 6.50 -6.00
C ASP A 181 -25.33 6.38 -7.41
N ILE A 182 -23.99 6.47 -7.48
CA ILE A 182 -23.24 6.53 -8.74
C ILE A 182 -22.76 5.13 -9.13
N LYS A 183 -22.94 4.77 -10.41
CA LYS A 183 -22.30 3.58 -11.00
C LYS A 183 -21.30 3.99 -12.09
N ILE A 184 -20.06 3.55 -11.97
CA ILE A 184 -18.96 3.78 -12.91
C ILE A 184 -18.57 2.44 -13.55
N SER A 185 -18.56 2.39 -14.89
CA SER A 185 -18.14 1.21 -15.67
C SER A 185 -17.55 1.66 -17.02
N GLY A 186 -16.64 0.88 -17.61
CA GLY A 186 -15.96 1.23 -18.86
C GLY A 186 -14.47 1.58 -18.70
N THR A 187 -13.89 2.30 -19.67
CA THR A 187 -12.45 2.60 -19.69
C THR A 187 -12.17 4.06 -19.37
N TYR A 188 -11.35 4.29 -18.35
CA TYR A 188 -11.01 5.63 -17.87
C TYR A 188 -9.51 5.83 -17.79
N ALA A 189 -9.08 7.08 -17.93
CA ALA A 189 -7.73 7.46 -17.59
C ALA A 189 -7.55 7.37 -16.06
N GLN A 190 -8.42 8.03 -15.31
CA GLN A 190 -8.33 8.16 -13.85
C GLN A 190 -9.74 8.40 -13.29
N VAL A 191 -9.98 7.99 -12.05
CA VAL A 191 -11.22 8.27 -11.31
C VAL A 191 -10.90 9.01 -10.02
N ILE A 192 -11.53 10.17 -9.82
CA ILE A 192 -11.41 10.98 -8.61
C ILE A 192 -12.80 11.13 -7.99
N LEU A 193 -12.91 10.80 -6.71
CA LEU A 193 -14.14 10.84 -5.94
C LEU A 193 -13.96 11.78 -4.74
N TYR A 194 -14.88 12.70 -4.52
CA TYR A 194 -14.81 13.65 -3.42
C TYR A 194 -16.17 13.84 -2.74
N ASN A 195 -16.30 13.51 -1.46
CA ASN A 195 -17.55 13.68 -0.72
C ASN A 195 -18.72 13.00 -1.45
N VAL A 196 -18.57 11.71 -1.75
CA VAL A 196 -19.57 10.92 -2.49
C VAL A 196 -20.13 9.81 -1.60
N THR A 197 -21.37 9.40 -1.86
CA THR A 197 -22.02 8.32 -1.11
C THR A 197 -22.59 7.25 -2.03
N ASN A 198 -22.47 5.97 -1.66
CA ASN A 198 -23.02 4.84 -2.42
C ASN A 198 -22.51 4.81 -3.88
N VAL A 199 -21.19 4.68 -4.03
CA VAL A 199 -20.53 4.63 -5.33
C VAL A 199 -20.09 3.21 -5.65
N VAL A 200 -20.41 2.74 -6.85
CA VAL A 200 -20.01 1.44 -7.37
C VAL A 200 -19.12 1.62 -8.60
N ILE A 201 -17.87 1.17 -8.53
CA ILE A 201 -16.97 1.00 -9.67
C ILE A 201 -16.94 -0.49 -10.01
N ASP A 202 -17.61 -0.87 -11.10
CA ASP A 202 -17.85 -2.26 -11.51
C ASP A 202 -17.38 -2.46 -12.94
N LYS A 203 -16.57 -3.51 -13.19
CA LYS A 203 -16.05 -3.86 -14.52
C LYS A 203 -15.37 -2.70 -15.24
N ALA A 204 -14.67 -1.85 -14.48
CA ALA A 204 -13.93 -0.74 -15.05
C ALA A 204 -12.50 -1.15 -15.44
N MET A 205 -11.94 -0.46 -16.43
CA MET A 205 -10.53 -0.51 -16.80
C MET A 205 -9.92 0.89 -16.62
N ILE A 206 -9.13 1.07 -15.57
CA ILE A 206 -8.53 2.37 -15.25
C ILE A 206 -7.05 2.34 -15.63
N ALA A 207 -6.64 3.29 -16.47
CA ALA A 207 -5.28 3.45 -17.00
C ALA A 207 -4.76 2.29 -17.87
N SER A 208 -5.55 1.86 -18.87
CA SER A 208 -5.25 0.67 -19.69
C SER A 208 -4.03 0.78 -20.63
N GLU A 209 -3.51 -0.40 -21.01
CA GLU A 209 -2.45 -0.83 -21.94
C GLU A 209 -1.38 0.18 -22.41
N ASN A 210 -1.77 1.30 -23.01
CA ASN A 210 -0.84 2.26 -23.62
C ASN A 210 -0.32 3.35 -22.67
N VAL A 211 -0.88 3.46 -21.47
CA VAL A 211 -0.34 4.37 -20.44
C VAL A 211 0.67 3.59 -19.59
N LYS A 212 1.94 4.06 -19.54
CA LYS A 212 3.00 3.37 -18.79
C LYS A 212 2.58 3.23 -17.32
N PHE A 213 2.34 4.32 -16.62
CA PHE A 213 1.69 4.41 -15.31
C PHE A 213 1.20 5.84 -15.09
N ILE A 214 0.01 6.00 -14.52
CA ILE A 214 -0.43 7.29 -13.92
C ILE A 214 -0.14 7.31 -12.43
N ASN A 215 -0.17 8.49 -11.79
CA ASN A 215 0.11 8.58 -10.36
C ASN A 215 -0.96 7.88 -9.50
N PHE A 216 -2.25 8.11 -9.78
CA PHE A 216 -3.37 7.51 -9.05
C PHE A 216 -4.38 6.88 -10.00
N GLY A 217 -4.84 5.65 -9.72
CA GLY A 217 -5.93 5.01 -10.46
C GLY A 217 -7.29 5.53 -9.99
N VAL A 218 -7.65 5.17 -8.77
CA VAL A 218 -8.80 5.69 -8.03
C VAL A 218 -8.29 6.51 -6.85
N LEU A 219 -8.75 7.75 -6.77
CA LEU A 219 -8.45 8.67 -5.68
C LEU A 219 -9.77 9.08 -5.01
N ALA A 220 -10.01 8.65 -3.77
CA ALA A 220 -11.25 8.93 -3.05
C ALA A 220 -11.00 9.68 -1.74
N TYR A 221 -11.71 10.78 -1.55
CA TYR A 221 -11.73 11.59 -0.34
C TYR A 221 -13.15 11.68 0.20
N TYR A 222 -13.33 11.48 1.51
CA TYR A 222 -14.64 11.61 2.15
C TYR A 222 -15.73 10.75 1.49
N ALA A 223 -15.35 9.58 0.97
CA ALA A 223 -16.30 8.66 0.35
C ALA A 223 -17.00 7.83 1.44
N GLU A 224 -18.28 7.57 1.26
CA GLU A 224 -19.05 6.65 2.09
C GLU A 224 -19.68 5.56 1.21
N LYS A 225 -19.57 4.28 1.59
CA LYS A 225 -20.14 3.15 0.82
C LYS A 225 -19.56 3.08 -0.59
N LEU A 226 -18.24 3.10 -0.71
CA LEU A 226 -17.54 2.92 -1.98
C LEU A 226 -17.25 1.43 -2.21
N LEU A 227 -17.81 0.87 -3.28
CA LEU A 227 -17.54 -0.48 -3.75
C LEU A 227 -16.73 -0.44 -5.04
N ILE A 228 -15.57 -1.09 -5.05
CA ILE A 228 -14.76 -1.33 -6.24
C ILE A 228 -14.71 -2.84 -6.47
N GLU A 229 -15.33 -3.31 -7.54
CA GLU A 229 -15.41 -4.74 -7.85
C GLU A 229 -15.17 -5.06 -9.32
N ASP A 230 -14.67 -6.27 -9.57
CA ASP A 230 -14.41 -6.81 -10.92
C ASP A 230 -13.61 -5.84 -11.82
N THR A 231 -12.75 -5.02 -11.23
CA THR A 231 -12.11 -3.87 -11.89
C THR A 231 -10.62 -4.11 -12.07
N THR A 232 -10.07 -3.64 -13.20
CA THR A 232 -8.63 -3.65 -13.46
C THR A 232 -8.06 -2.24 -13.38
N ILE A 233 -7.07 -2.02 -12.52
CA ILE A 233 -6.45 -0.70 -12.29
C ILE A 233 -4.94 -0.80 -12.47
N LYS A 234 -4.37 0.11 -13.27
CA LYS A 234 -2.92 0.20 -13.50
C LYS A 234 -2.36 1.60 -13.18
N ALA A 235 -1.84 1.81 -11.98
CA ALA A 235 -1.27 3.11 -11.59
C ALA A 235 -0.17 2.97 -10.53
N ALA A 236 0.66 4.00 -10.35
CA ALA A 236 1.69 3.99 -9.31
C ALA A 236 1.08 3.76 -7.92
N ASN A 237 0.02 4.50 -7.60
CA ASN A 237 -0.86 4.29 -6.46
C ASN A 237 -2.24 3.90 -6.98
N ALA A 238 -2.53 2.59 -7.04
CA ALA A 238 -3.73 2.14 -7.75
C ALA A 238 -5.03 2.59 -7.09
N ILE A 239 -5.17 2.43 -5.78
CA ILE A 239 -6.32 2.93 -5.02
C ILE A 239 -5.79 3.70 -3.80
N PHE A 240 -6.17 4.97 -3.69
CA PHE A 240 -5.89 5.79 -2.50
C PHE A 240 -7.21 6.33 -1.95
N VAL A 241 -7.46 6.05 -0.67
CA VAL A 241 -8.69 6.40 0.02
C VAL A 241 -8.35 7.12 1.32
N TYR A 242 -8.95 8.29 1.53
CA TYR A 242 -8.65 9.16 2.67
C TYR A 242 -9.91 9.69 3.35
N ASN A 243 -9.93 9.72 4.69
CA ASN A 243 -11.06 10.21 5.49
C ASN A 243 -12.41 9.61 5.06
N SER A 244 -12.45 8.32 4.74
CA SER A 244 -13.61 7.67 4.12
C SER A 244 -14.12 6.51 4.97
N LYS A 245 -15.36 6.06 4.72
CA LYS A 245 -16.01 5.05 5.53
C LYS A 245 -16.74 4.00 4.68
N ASN A 246 -16.74 2.75 5.12
CA ASN A 246 -17.45 1.64 4.46
C ASN A 246 -16.94 1.46 3.02
N ILE A 247 -15.69 1.03 2.90
CA ILE A 247 -14.98 0.97 1.64
C ILE A 247 -14.66 -0.49 1.34
N THR A 248 -15.14 -1.00 0.22
CA THR A 248 -14.92 -2.39 -0.20
C THR A 248 -14.17 -2.42 -1.53
N VAL A 249 -13.06 -3.16 -1.57
CA VAL A 249 -12.34 -3.51 -2.80
C VAL A 249 -12.32 -5.02 -2.92
N ARG A 250 -12.93 -5.58 -3.98
CA ARG A 250 -13.00 -7.03 -4.16
C ARG A 250 -12.87 -7.50 -5.60
N ASN A 251 -12.49 -8.76 -5.78
CA ASN A 251 -12.46 -9.46 -7.08
C ASN A 251 -11.75 -8.68 -8.21
N SER A 252 -10.76 -7.86 -7.85
CA SER A 252 -10.14 -6.89 -8.76
C SER A 252 -8.69 -7.23 -9.03
N THR A 253 -8.17 -6.77 -10.18
CA THR A 253 -6.75 -6.89 -10.52
C THR A 253 -6.07 -5.53 -10.42
N ILE A 254 -5.08 -5.43 -9.55
CA ILE A 254 -4.40 -4.18 -9.21
C ILE A 254 -2.93 -4.25 -9.62
N ILE A 255 -2.55 -3.47 -10.62
CA ILE A 255 -1.19 -3.39 -11.17
C ILE A 255 -0.55 -2.07 -10.73
N PHE A 256 0.58 -2.12 -10.02
CA PHE A 256 1.13 -0.91 -9.39
C PHE A 256 2.65 -0.86 -9.27
N THR A 257 3.16 0.35 -8.98
CA THR A 257 4.60 0.61 -8.78
C THR A 257 4.95 1.25 -7.44
N ASN A 258 3.99 1.64 -6.61
CA ASN A 258 4.22 2.16 -5.26
C ASN A 258 3.28 1.51 -4.24
N TYR A 259 1.97 1.78 -4.35
CA TYR A 259 0.95 1.15 -3.48
C TYR A 259 -0.16 0.52 -4.30
N GLY A 260 -0.58 -0.69 -3.91
CA GLY A 260 -1.76 -1.33 -4.47
C GLY A 260 -3.02 -0.60 -3.99
N THR A 261 -3.31 -0.73 -2.70
CA THR A 261 -4.38 0.01 -2.01
C THR A 261 -3.86 0.66 -0.74
N SER A 262 -4.14 1.95 -0.55
CA SER A 262 -3.81 2.69 0.67
C SER A 262 -5.07 3.32 1.25
N PHE A 263 -5.36 3.00 2.50
CA PHE A 263 -6.47 3.56 3.27
C PHE A 263 -5.90 4.36 4.44
N GLU A 264 -6.21 5.65 4.46
CA GLU A 264 -5.70 6.60 5.45
C GLU A 264 -6.86 7.28 6.17
N ASN A 265 -6.80 7.35 7.51
CA ASN A 265 -7.85 7.96 8.34
C ASN A 265 -9.27 7.46 8.01
N SER A 266 -9.41 6.17 7.69
CA SER A 266 -10.65 5.60 7.16
C SER A 266 -11.17 4.46 8.05
N SER A 267 -12.43 4.08 7.92
CA SER A 267 -13.02 2.99 8.72
C SER A 267 -13.95 2.07 7.93
N GLU A 268 -14.24 0.89 8.49
CA GLU A 268 -15.09 -0.14 7.87
C GLU A 268 -14.54 -0.54 6.48
N ILE A 269 -13.28 -0.97 6.45
CA ILE A 269 -12.54 -1.26 5.21
C ILE A 269 -12.56 -2.75 4.94
N ILE A 270 -12.87 -3.16 3.71
CA ILE A 270 -12.81 -4.55 3.25
C ILE A 270 -11.94 -4.64 2.01
N VAL A 271 -10.92 -5.49 2.04
CA VAL A 271 -10.12 -5.86 0.86
C VAL A 271 -10.13 -7.38 0.73
N SER A 272 -10.77 -7.92 -0.29
CA SER A 272 -10.95 -9.37 -0.42
C SER A 272 -10.81 -9.88 -1.85
N ASN A 273 -10.14 -11.03 -2.04
CA ASN A 273 -9.97 -11.66 -3.37
C ASN A 273 -9.37 -10.72 -4.42
N VAL A 274 -8.40 -9.87 -4.03
CA VAL A 274 -7.73 -8.92 -4.94
C VAL A 274 -6.41 -9.49 -5.41
N LYS A 275 -6.19 -9.50 -6.73
CA LYS A 275 -4.91 -9.90 -7.34
C LYS A 275 -4.00 -8.68 -7.46
N PHE A 276 -2.94 -8.65 -6.66
CA PHE A 276 -1.92 -7.60 -6.69
C PHE A 276 -0.74 -7.99 -7.59
N ILE A 277 -0.34 -7.11 -8.50
CA ILE A 277 0.80 -7.29 -9.41
C ILE A 277 1.69 -6.05 -9.31
N ALA A 278 2.87 -6.19 -8.71
CA ALA A 278 3.83 -5.10 -8.59
C ALA A 278 5.06 -5.31 -9.47
N SER A 279 5.66 -4.21 -9.96
CA SER A 279 6.93 -4.25 -10.70
C SER A 279 8.16 -4.31 -9.80
N ILE A 280 8.05 -3.84 -8.56
CA ILE A 280 9.12 -3.80 -7.55
C ILE A 280 8.55 -4.16 -6.17
N LYS A 281 9.44 -4.45 -5.21
CA LYS A 281 9.04 -4.76 -3.82
C LYS A 281 8.35 -3.55 -3.19
N ASN A 282 7.06 -3.67 -2.92
CA ASN A 282 6.19 -2.59 -2.45
C ASN A 282 5.10 -3.09 -1.50
N LEU A 283 4.26 -2.18 -1.00
CA LEU A 283 3.08 -2.55 -0.20
C LEU A 283 1.86 -2.78 -1.10
N ALA A 284 1.30 -3.98 -1.04
CA ALA A 284 0.01 -4.26 -1.68
C ALA A 284 -1.12 -3.55 -0.93
N VAL A 285 -1.10 -3.63 0.40
CA VAL A 285 -2.12 -3.02 1.25
C VAL A 285 -1.45 -2.19 2.34
N ARG A 286 -1.89 -0.94 2.49
CA ARG A 286 -1.51 -0.05 3.58
C ARG A 286 -2.76 0.43 4.32
N ILE A 287 -2.79 0.19 5.63
CA ILE A 287 -3.81 0.66 6.57
C ILE A 287 -3.12 1.63 7.54
N TYR A 288 -3.45 2.91 7.46
CA TYR A 288 -2.81 3.96 8.25
C TYR A 288 -3.84 4.82 8.98
N LYS A 289 -3.69 5.00 10.29
CA LYS A 289 -4.61 5.80 11.11
C LYS A 289 -6.09 5.40 10.94
N SER A 290 -6.34 4.12 10.69
CA SER A 290 -7.65 3.61 10.26
C SER A 290 -8.19 2.60 11.28
N SER A 291 -9.50 2.30 11.19
CA SER A 291 -10.14 1.30 12.06
C SER A 291 -11.03 0.32 11.32
N ASP A 292 -11.39 -0.78 11.99
CA ASP A 292 -12.42 -1.73 11.52
C ASP A 292 -12.13 -2.25 10.11
N ALA A 293 -10.92 -2.77 9.91
CA ALA A 293 -10.44 -3.22 8.60
C ALA A 293 -10.36 -4.75 8.53
N LEU A 294 -10.91 -5.34 7.47
CA LEU A 294 -10.80 -6.76 7.13
C LEU A 294 -10.05 -6.92 5.81
N ILE A 295 -8.88 -7.56 5.87
CA ILE A 295 -8.05 -7.90 4.71
C ILE A 295 -8.00 -9.42 4.59
N GLU A 296 -8.52 -9.98 3.50
CA GLU A 296 -8.68 -11.43 3.40
C GLU A 296 -8.47 -12.03 2.00
N ASN A 297 -8.15 -13.33 1.98
CA ASN A 297 -8.06 -14.12 0.75
C ASN A 297 -7.12 -13.50 -0.29
N LEU A 298 -5.90 -13.13 0.15
CA LEU A 298 -4.90 -12.50 -0.70
C LEU A 298 -3.71 -13.45 -0.95
N GLU A 299 -3.25 -13.49 -2.20
CA GLU A 299 -1.99 -14.13 -2.58
C GLU A 299 -1.03 -13.05 -3.12
N LEU A 300 0.01 -12.76 -2.34
CA LEU A 300 0.95 -11.67 -2.59
C LEU A 300 2.31 -12.21 -2.98
N SER A 301 2.79 -11.83 -4.16
CA SER A 301 4.15 -12.11 -4.63
C SER A 301 4.98 -10.83 -4.60
N SER A 302 6.09 -10.83 -3.87
CA SER A 302 7.02 -9.70 -3.73
C SER A 302 6.45 -8.43 -3.08
N THR A 303 5.22 -8.45 -2.58
CA THR A 303 4.55 -7.31 -1.94
C THR A 303 4.09 -7.63 -0.53
N GLY A 304 4.13 -6.63 0.36
CA GLY A 304 3.79 -6.77 1.78
C GLY A 304 2.48 -6.10 2.19
N ILE A 305 2.18 -6.17 3.48
CA ILE A 305 1.06 -5.48 4.13
C ILE A 305 1.59 -4.62 5.28
N SER A 306 1.13 -3.39 5.38
CA SER A 306 1.47 -2.50 6.50
C SER A 306 0.22 -2.04 7.23
N VAL A 307 0.21 -2.23 8.54
CA VAL A 307 -0.77 -1.71 9.49
C VAL A 307 -0.06 -0.75 10.42
N SER A 308 -0.46 0.52 10.46
CA SER A 308 0.25 1.53 11.23
C SER A 308 -0.71 2.52 11.87
N ASN A 309 -0.51 2.84 13.15
CA ASN A 309 -1.38 3.75 13.90
C ASN A 309 -2.87 3.38 13.82
N SER A 310 -3.18 2.09 13.71
CA SER A 310 -4.53 1.62 13.38
C SER A 310 -5.10 0.72 14.46
N LYS A 311 -6.43 0.53 14.48
CA LYS A 311 -7.09 -0.33 15.46
C LYS A 311 -8.10 -1.28 14.82
N ASP A 312 -8.39 -2.39 15.49
CA ASP A 312 -9.47 -3.31 15.08
C ASP A 312 -9.25 -3.83 13.65
N VAL A 313 -8.02 -4.28 13.35
CA VAL A 313 -7.60 -4.74 12.02
C VAL A 313 -7.48 -6.26 12.01
N THR A 314 -8.18 -6.92 11.10
CA THR A 314 -8.11 -8.38 10.88
C THR A 314 -7.46 -8.69 9.53
N LEU A 315 -6.42 -9.52 9.58
CA LEU A 315 -5.73 -10.10 8.43
C LEU A 315 -6.01 -11.62 8.44
N ARG A 316 -6.69 -12.16 7.43
CA ARG A 316 -6.98 -13.61 7.39
C ARG A 316 -6.84 -14.26 6.03
N ASP A 317 -6.42 -15.53 6.00
CA ASP A 317 -6.32 -16.31 4.77
C ASP A 317 -5.40 -15.65 3.73
N ILE A 318 -4.20 -15.23 4.18
CA ILE A 318 -3.23 -14.48 3.38
C ILE A 318 -1.98 -15.33 3.13
N LYS A 319 -1.50 -15.36 1.89
CA LYS A 319 -0.21 -15.97 1.54
C LYS A 319 0.73 -14.90 0.98
N ILE A 320 1.91 -14.76 1.57
CA ILE A 320 2.94 -13.80 1.17
C ILE A 320 4.22 -14.54 0.79
N LYS A 321 4.77 -14.24 -0.38
CA LYS A 321 6.07 -14.73 -0.83
C LYS A 321 7.05 -13.57 -1.04
N GLY A 322 8.18 -13.60 -0.34
CA GLY A 322 9.31 -12.68 -0.58
C GLY A 322 9.19 -11.27 0.00
N ASN A 323 8.20 -11.03 0.87
CA ASN A 323 7.96 -9.73 1.54
C ASN A 323 7.33 -9.97 2.93
N MET A 324 7.02 -8.90 3.68
CA MET A 324 6.70 -8.95 5.10
C MET A 324 5.36 -8.31 5.47
N ILE A 325 4.93 -8.56 6.70
CA ILE A 325 3.86 -7.81 7.37
C ILE A 325 4.48 -6.92 8.43
N THR A 326 4.09 -5.64 8.45
CA THR A 326 4.47 -4.67 9.50
C THR A 326 3.25 -4.21 10.28
N ILE A 327 3.35 -4.21 11.60
CA ILE A 327 2.32 -3.71 12.53
C ILE A 327 3.00 -2.75 13.49
N ILE A 328 2.66 -1.48 13.39
CA ILE A 328 3.35 -0.41 14.13
C ILE A 328 2.32 0.46 14.84
N GLU A 329 2.52 0.74 16.13
CA GLU A 329 1.68 1.67 16.90
C GLU A 329 0.17 1.33 16.79
N SER A 330 -0.15 0.04 16.76
CA SER A 330 -1.51 -0.45 16.46
C SER A 330 -2.09 -1.22 17.64
N ASN A 331 -3.42 -1.29 17.70
CA ASN A 331 -4.15 -1.93 18.79
C ASN A 331 -5.22 -2.91 18.26
N ASN A 332 -5.41 -4.04 18.93
CA ASN A 332 -6.43 -5.04 18.57
C ASN A 332 -6.28 -5.51 17.11
N VAL A 333 -5.11 -6.05 16.79
CA VAL A 333 -4.79 -6.57 15.45
C VAL A 333 -4.84 -8.10 15.47
N ILE A 334 -5.56 -8.71 14.53
CA ILE A 334 -5.75 -10.16 14.46
C ILE A 334 -5.13 -10.70 13.17
N LEU A 335 -4.25 -11.69 13.28
CA LEU A 335 -3.71 -12.45 12.16
C LEU A 335 -4.21 -13.89 12.29
N SER A 336 -4.91 -14.39 11.28
CA SER A 336 -5.41 -15.76 11.30
C SER A 336 -5.21 -16.49 9.98
N ASN A 337 -4.62 -17.69 10.01
CA ASN A 337 -4.34 -18.47 8.80
C ASN A 337 -3.50 -17.69 7.77
N VAL A 338 -2.36 -17.15 8.22
CA VAL A 338 -1.43 -16.39 7.38
C VAL A 338 -0.20 -17.24 7.10
N GLU A 339 0.25 -17.31 5.84
CA GLU A 339 1.50 -17.95 5.42
C GLU A 339 2.48 -16.91 4.88
N ILE A 340 3.71 -16.86 5.40
CA ILE A 340 4.79 -16.00 4.92
C ILE A 340 6.00 -16.87 4.60
N LYS A 341 6.49 -16.82 3.36
CA LYS A 341 7.63 -17.65 2.93
C LYS A 341 8.65 -16.95 2.03
N ASP A 342 9.85 -17.52 2.02
CA ASP A 342 10.95 -17.15 1.12
C ASP A 342 11.32 -15.67 1.21
N CYS A 343 11.25 -15.08 2.41
CA CYS A 343 11.54 -13.67 2.64
C CYS A 343 13.04 -13.44 2.83
N LYS A 344 13.51 -12.32 2.28
CA LYS A 344 14.89 -11.86 2.43
C LYS A 344 15.10 -10.95 3.64
N SER A 345 14.10 -10.78 4.48
CA SER A 345 14.11 -9.93 5.66
C SER A 345 13.17 -10.54 6.70
N THR A 346 13.03 -9.90 7.85
CA THR A 346 12.02 -10.26 8.86
C THR A 346 10.66 -10.47 8.21
N ALA A 347 9.99 -11.59 8.51
CA ALA A 347 8.72 -11.95 7.89
C ALA A 347 7.55 -11.19 8.53
N LEU A 348 7.58 -11.02 9.85
CA LEU A 348 6.60 -10.28 10.62
C LEU A 348 7.31 -9.35 11.62
N GLU A 349 7.00 -8.06 11.57
CA GLU A 349 7.49 -7.07 12.52
C GLU A 349 6.33 -6.40 13.26
N ILE A 350 6.39 -6.41 14.59
CA ILE A 350 5.43 -5.74 15.47
C ILE A 350 6.19 -4.77 16.37
N SER A 351 5.84 -3.49 16.34
CA SER A 351 6.47 -2.48 17.19
C SER A 351 5.43 -1.59 17.87
N SER A 352 5.66 -1.28 19.14
CA SER A 352 4.87 -0.28 19.90
C SER A 352 3.36 -0.56 19.86
N SER A 353 2.98 -1.84 19.84
CA SER A 353 1.60 -2.27 19.56
C SER A 353 1.03 -3.08 20.73
N MET A 354 -0.30 -3.06 20.86
CA MET A 354 -1.01 -3.73 21.94
C MET A 354 -2.10 -4.68 21.44
N ASN A 355 -2.41 -5.72 22.21
CA ASN A 355 -3.53 -6.64 21.95
C ASN A 355 -3.45 -7.25 20.54
N VAL A 356 -2.30 -7.84 20.18
CA VAL A 356 -2.14 -8.52 18.88
C VAL A 356 -2.35 -10.02 19.06
N TYR A 357 -3.28 -10.57 18.29
CA TYR A 357 -3.65 -11.98 18.33
C TYR A 357 -3.23 -12.67 17.04
N ILE A 358 -2.38 -13.68 17.15
CA ILE A 358 -1.82 -14.42 16.03
C ILE A 358 -2.21 -15.89 16.17
N LYS A 359 -2.89 -16.43 15.16
CA LYS A 359 -3.39 -17.80 15.17
C LYS A 359 -3.11 -18.48 13.84
N LYS A 360 -2.55 -19.69 13.86
CA LYS A 360 -2.24 -20.46 12.64
C LYS A 360 -1.36 -19.66 11.66
N LEU A 361 -0.35 -18.95 12.18
CA LEU A 361 0.67 -18.33 11.36
C LEU A 361 1.67 -19.41 10.91
N VAL A 362 2.05 -19.40 9.64
CA VAL A 362 3.09 -20.27 9.09
C VAL A 362 4.20 -19.40 8.51
N VAL A 363 5.41 -19.47 9.08
CA VAL A 363 6.60 -18.76 8.58
C VAL A 363 7.65 -19.77 8.16
N LYS A 364 8.10 -19.72 6.91
CA LYS A 364 9.04 -20.71 6.34
C LYS A 364 10.14 -20.08 5.48
N ASN A 365 11.35 -20.62 5.58
CA ASN A 365 12.48 -20.30 4.69
C ASN A 365 12.85 -18.81 4.66
N ILE A 366 13.11 -18.21 5.83
CA ILE A 366 13.47 -16.79 5.93
C ILE A 366 15.00 -16.65 5.88
N ARG A 367 15.51 -16.16 4.74
CA ARG A 367 16.93 -16.22 4.40
C ARG A 367 17.40 -14.96 3.68
N PHE A 368 18.49 -14.37 4.14
CA PHE A 368 19.23 -13.31 3.46
C PHE A 368 20.40 -13.91 2.69
N ILE A 369 20.55 -13.54 1.43
CA ILE A 369 21.71 -13.92 0.62
C ILE A 369 22.55 -12.66 0.45
N TYR A 370 23.75 -12.62 1.05
CA TYR A 370 24.67 -11.48 0.90
C TYR A 370 25.42 -11.60 -0.44
N GLY A 371 25.12 -10.73 -1.40
CA GLY A 371 25.82 -10.69 -2.70
C GLY A 371 25.46 -11.84 -3.65
N THR A 372 26.36 -12.17 -4.58
CA THR A 372 26.21 -13.28 -5.55
C THR A 372 26.71 -14.62 -4.99
N ASP A 373 27.31 -14.61 -3.81
CA ASP A 373 27.87 -15.81 -3.18
C ASP A 373 26.78 -16.54 -2.41
N ILE A 374 26.13 -17.49 -3.08
CA ILE A 374 25.06 -18.33 -2.53
C ILE A 374 25.54 -19.10 -1.29
N GLN A 375 26.85 -19.23 -1.07
CA GLN A 375 27.39 -19.90 0.11
C GLN A 375 27.42 -19.04 1.38
N LYS A 376 27.16 -17.72 1.29
CA LYS A 376 27.00 -16.81 2.44
C LYS A 376 25.53 -16.51 2.72
N GLU A 377 24.72 -17.56 2.78
CA GLU A 377 23.33 -17.47 3.25
C GLU A 377 23.33 -17.19 4.76
N GLU A 378 22.98 -15.96 5.14
CA GLU A 378 22.65 -15.63 6.52
C GLU A 378 21.15 -15.81 6.71
N ARG A 379 20.76 -16.69 7.63
CA ARG A 379 19.36 -16.81 8.01
C ARG A 379 18.93 -15.48 8.66
N VAL A 380 17.65 -15.10 8.56
CA VAL A 380 17.10 -13.89 9.19
C VAL A 380 16.10 -14.26 10.28
N ASN A 381 15.84 -13.33 11.21
CA ASN A 381 14.77 -13.43 12.19
C ASN A 381 13.42 -13.66 11.49
N ALA A 382 12.64 -14.63 11.95
CA ALA A 382 11.31 -14.86 11.41
C ALA A 382 10.36 -13.74 11.85
N PHE A 383 10.37 -13.46 13.15
CA PHE A 383 9.42 -12.59 13.81
C PHE A 383 10.16 -11.69 14.83
N VAL A 384 10.03 -10.37 14.67
CA VAL A 384 10.56 -9.39 15.62
C VAL A 384 9.42 -8.63 16.29
N MET A 385 9.44 -8.57 17.62
CA MET A 385 8.49 -7.84 18.45
C MET A 385 9.22 -6.85 19.35
N ARG A 386 8.81 -5.58 19.35
CA ARG A 386 9.43 -4.51 20.14
C ARG A 386 8.39 -3.66 20.87
N PHE A 387 8.60 -3.39 22.15
CA PHE A 387 7.73 -2.51 22.96
C PHE A 387 6.26 -2.93 22.86
N ILE A 388 5.98 -4.21 23.13
CA ILE A 388 4.66 -4.82 22.93
C ILE A 388 3.93 -5.08 24.25
N LYS A 389 2.59 -5.10 24.20
CA LYS A 389 1.77 -5.51 25.36
C LYS A 389 0.58 -6.36 24.93
N GLY A 390 0.28 -7.43 25.67
CA GLY A 390 -0.91 -8.25 25.42
C GLY A 390 -0.82 -8.98 24.08
N ILE A 391 0.23 -9.76 23.87
CA ILE A 391 0.42 -10.52 22.62
C ILE A 391 0.06 -11.97 22.85
N THR A 392 -0.76 -12.54 21.97
CA THR A 392 -1.05 -13.98 21.98
C THR A 392 -0.65 -14.60 20.64
N ILE A 393 0.22 -15.61 20.67
CA ILE A 393 0.59 -16.43 19.52
C ILE A 393 0.11 -17.85 19.76
N SER A 394 -0.66 -18.40 18.83
CA SER A 394 -1.28 -19.71 18.99
C SER A 394 -1.22 -20.57 17.73
N SER A 395 -1.04 -21.89 17.90
CA SER A 395 -1.18 -22.87 16.81
C SER A 395 -0.33 -22.54 15.57
N SER A 396 0.85 -21.96 15.76
CA SER A 396 1.68 -21.41 14.68
C SER A 396 2.90 -22.29 14.40
N ILE A 397 3.47 -22.19 13.19
CA ILE A 397 4.63 -22.95 12.75
C ILE A 397 5.68 -21.98 12.22
N ILE A 398 6.88 -22.01 12.80
CA ILE A 398 8.03 -21.20 12.39
C ILE A 398 9.17 -22.15 12.07
N GLN A 399 9.66 -22.12 10.83
CA GLN A 399 10.62 -23.12 10.36
C GLN A 399 11.71 -22.57 9.43
N ASN A 400 12.94 -23.08 9.58
CA ASN A 400 14.09 -22.79 8.69
C ASN A 400 14.42 -21.29 8.68
N VAL A 401 14.79 -20.80 9.86
CA VAL A 401 15.03 -19.37 10.18
C VAL A 401 16.26 -19.20 11.07
N TYR A 402 16.72 -17.96 11.28
CA TYR A 402 17.80 -17.71 12.23
C TYR A 402 17.26 -17.76 13.65
N THR A 403 16.53 -16.72 14.03
CA THR A 403 15.77 -16.68 15.28
C THR A 403 14.29 -16.90 14.96
N GLY A 404 13.65 -17.86 15.64
CA GLY A 404 12.22 -18.09 15.49
C GLY A 404 11.40 -16.88 15.94
N LEU A 405 11.54 -16.51 17.20
CA LEU A 405 10.88 -15.36 17.81
C LEU A 405 11.92 -14.47 18.50
N MET A 406 11.97 -13.19 18.14
CA MET A 406 12.77 -12.18 18.84
C MET A 406 11.84 -11.18 19.53
N ILE A 407 12.00 -11.02 20.84
CA ILE A 407 11.14 -10.16 21.68
C ILE A 407 12.02 -9.19 22.45
N VAL A 408 11.77 -7.88 22.29
CA VAL A 408 12.53 -6.82 22.98
C VAL A 408 11.55 -5.89 23.67
N SER A 409 11.52 -5.91 25.00
CA SER A 409 10.59 -5.17 25.85
C SER A 409 9.14 -5.55 25.59
N GLY A 410 8.60 -6.40 26.46
CA GLY A 410 7.26 -6.94 26.29
C GLY A 410 6.54 -7.22 27.60
N GLN A 411 5.21 -7.08 27.61
CA GLN A 411 4.38 -7.37 28.77
C GLN A 411 3.18 -8.23 28.38
N ASP A 412 2.79 -9.17 29.24
CA ASP A 412 1.57 -9.98 29.10
C ASP A 412 1.57 -10.77 27.77
N ILE A 413 2.59 -11.60 27.58
CA ILE A 413 2.81 -12.35 26.33
C ILE A 413 2.48 -13.82 26.56
N VAL A 414 1.62 -14.36 25.71
CA VAL A 414 1.24 -15.78 25.71
C VAL A 414 1.62 -16.42 24.38
N ILE A 415 2.43 -17.46 24.43
CA ILE A 415 2.75 -18.31 23.29
C ILE A 415 2.25 -19.71 23.59
N ASN A 416 1.33 -20.22 22.78
CA ASN A 416 0.77 -21.55 22.98
C ASN A 416 0.71 -22.39 21.71
N ASN A 417 0.80 -23.71 21.88
CA ASN A 417 0.63 -24.68 20.80
C ASN A 417 1.44 -24.32 19.53
N THR A 418 2.63 -23.76 19.69
CA THR A 418 3.44 -23.23 18.60
C THR A 418 4.68 -24.11 18.40
N THR A 419 5.01 -24.38 17.14
CA THR A 419 6.15 -25.18 16.71
C THR A 419 7.22 -24.25 16.15
N ILE A 420 8.41 -24.27 16.74
CA ILE A 420 9.62 -23.62 16.20
C ILE A 420 10.63 -24.72 15.86
N TYR A 421 11.05 -24.81 14.60
CA TYR A 421 11.85 -25.94 14.14
C TYR A 421 12.92 -25.56 13.12
N ASP A 422 14.10 -26.19 13.17
CA ASP A 422 15.23 -25.87 12.27
C ASP A 422 15.59 -24.38 12.34
N ALA A 423 15.98 -23.94 13.54
CA ALA A 423 16.39 -22.57 13.82
C ALA A 423 17.83 -22.52 14.35
N VAL A 424 18.48 -21.36 14.31
CA VAL A 424 19.72 -21.14 15.06
C VAL A 424 19.39 -20.88 16.53
N ILE A 425 18.39 -20.03 16.77
CA ILE A 425 17.82 -19.75 18.10
C ILE A 425 16.30 -19.96 18.00
N GLY A 426 15.70 -20.70 18.92
CA GLY A 426 14.25 -20.90 18.91
C GLY A 426 13.51 -19.61 19.27
N LEU A 427 13.73 -19.11 20.50
CA LEU A 427 13.21 -17.84 20.99
C LEU A 427 14.32 -17.04 21.69
N ASP A 428 14.38 -15.74 21.43
CA ASP A 428 15.32 -14.79 22.05
C ASP A 428 14.56 -13.58 22.61
N GLY A 429 14.58 -13.41 23.93
CA GLY A 429 13.75 -12.46 24.65
C GLY A 429 14.51 -11.58 25.63
N TYR A 430 14.17 -10.29 25.66
CA TYR A 430 14.79 -9.28 26.52
C TYR A 430 13.72 -8.41 27.18
N TYR A 431 13.86 -8.13 28.48
CA TYR A 431 12.96 -7.22 29.20
C TYR A 431 11.48 -7.63 29.11
N ILE A 432 11.19 -8.90 29.36
CA ILE A 432 9.84 -9.46 29.29
C ILE A 432 9.25 -9.60 30.68
N HIS A 433 8.01 -9.15 30.83
CA HIS A 433 7.23 -9.24 32.08
C HIS A 433 5.95 -10.02 31.83
N ASN A 434 5.60 -10.96 32.71
CA ASN A 434 4.42 -11.82 32.59
C ASN A 434 4.41 -12.61 31.26
N PHE A 435 5.30 -13.59 31.14
CA PHE A 435 5.44 -14.42 29.94
C PHE A 435 4.94 -15.84 30.19
N THR A 436 3.99 -16.30 29.37
CA THR A 436 3.49 -17.68 29.41
C THR A 436 3.83 -18.42 28.12
N PHE A 437 4.55 -19.53 28.25
CA PHE A 437 4.96 -20.40 27.16
C PHE A 437 4.43 -21.82 27.40
N VAL A 438 3.28 -22.15 26.80
CA VAL A 438 2.53 -23.38 27.13
C VAL A 438 2.30 -24.30 25.92
N SER A 439 2.57 -25.59 26.08
CA SER A 439 2.29 -26.61 25.04
C SER A 439 3.00 -26.34 23.71
N ASN A 440 4.22 -25.82 23.76
CA ASN A 440 4.99 -25.51 22.55
C ASN A 440 6.02 -26.60 22.25
N TYR A 441 6.48 -26.65 21.00
CA TYR A 441 7.56 -27.53 20.57
C TYR A 441 8.69 -26.70 19.96
N ILE A 442 9.90 -26.82 20.51
CA ILE A 442 11.12 -26.25 19.95
C ILE A 442 12.05 -27.40 19.57
N GLY A 443 12.40 -27.50 18.28
CA GLY A 443 13.11 -28.66 17.74
C GLY A 443 14.24 -28.34 16.76
N LYS A 444 15.31 -29.16 16.75
CA LYS A 444 16.43 -29.02 15.81
C LYS A 444 17.02 -27.61 15.78
N VAL A 445 17.41 -27.13 16.96
CA VAL A 445 17.98 -25.79 17.10
C VAL A 445 19.49 -25.88 17.28
N ALA A 446 20.23 -25.09 16.50
CA ALA A 446 21.69 -25.17 16.44
C ALA A 446 22.40 -24.52 17.65
N SER A 447 21.73 -23.62 18.37
CA SER A 447 22.28 -22.95 19.54
C SER A 447 21.34 -23.10 20.74
N VAL A 448 20.48 -22.11 20.97
CA VAL A 448 19.65 -22.04 22.17
C VAL A 448 18.17 -22.24 21.83
N GLY A 449 17.49 -23.14 22.54
CA GLY A 449 16.06 -23.35 22.38
C GLY A 449 15.27 -22.10 22.79
N LEU A 450 15.39 -21.68 24.03
CA LEU A 450 14.73 -20.49 24.57
C LEU A 450 15.72 -19.67 25.41
N LYS A 451 15.94 -18.41 25.04
CA LYS A 451 16.82 -17.48 25.74
C LYS A 451 16.02 -16.29 26.26
N LEU A 452 16.10 -16.02 27.56
CA LEU A 452 15.42 -14.91 28.22
C LEU A 452 16.40 -14.11 29.09
N MET A 453 16.39 -12.79 28.93
CA MET A 453 17.30 -11.87 29.61
C MET A 453 16.54 -10.73 30.29
N TYR A 454 16.95 -10.34 31.50
CA TYR A 454 16.42 -9.20 32.24
C TYR A 454 14.88 -9.20 32.37
N SER A 455 14.31 -10.35 32.70
CA SER A 455 12.87 -10.62 32.60
C SER A 455 12.29 -11.11 33.94
N ASP A 456 10.98 -11.08 34.12
CA ASP A 456 10.32 -11.58 35.34
C ASP A 456 8.97 -12.25 35.07
N ASN A 457 8.51 -13.02 36.06
CA ASN A 457 7.24 -13.73 36.05
C ASN A 457 7.06 -14.60 34.78
N ILE A 458 8.00 -15.54 34.63
CA ILE A 458 8.09 -16.45 33.47
C ILE A 458 7.45 -17.80 33.82
N GLU A 459 6.49 -18.24 33.02
CA GLU A 459 5.84 -19.55 33.13
C GLU A 459 6.08 -20.36 31.84
N ILE A 460 6.76 -21.51 31.96
CA ILE A 460 6.99 -22.46 30.87
C ILE A 460 6.35 -23.78 31.26
N THR A 461 5.30 -24.19 30.55
CA THR A 461 4.58 -25.42 30.91
C THR A 461 4.28 -26.33 29.72
N ARG A 462 4.30 -27.65 29.96
CA ARG A 462 3.87 -28.66 28.97
C ARG A 462 4.58 -28.54 27.62
N SER A 463 5.81 -28.03 27.58
CA SER A 463 6.54 -27.75 26.34
C SER A 463 7.65 -28.77 26.10
N THR A 464 7.98 -29.01 24.84
CA THR A 464 9.02 -29.97 24.45
C THR A 464 10.18 -29.24 23.78
N PHE A 465 11.39 -29.51 24.26
CA PHE A 465 12.66 -29.06 23.70
C PHE A 465 13.42 -30.28 23.20
N SER A 466 13.60 -30.41 21.88
CA SER A 466 14.14 -31.63 21.28
C SER A 466 15.25 -31.36 20.27
N SER A 467 16.35 -32.11 20.34
CA SER A 467 17.50 -31.98 19.42
C SER A 467 18.08 -30.56 19.40
N ILE A 468 18.38 -30.02 20.58
CA ILE A 468 18.96 -28.68 20.76
C ILE A 468 20.47 -28.85 21.00
N GLN A 469 21.29 -28.30 20.09
CA GLN A 469 22.73 -28.59 20.08
C GLN A 469 23.48 -28.00 21.28
N ALA A 470 23.18 -26.76 21.68
CA ALA A 470 23.86 -26.11 22.80
C ALA A 470 23.03 -26.14 24.09
N THR A 471 22.01 -25.29 24.21
CA THR A 471 21.26 -25.14 25.47
C THR A 471 19.75 -25.17 25.24
N GLY A 472 19.00 -25.94 26.04
CA GLY A 472 17.54 -25.97 26.03
C GLY A 472 16.96 -24.60 26.41
N ILE A 473 17.22 -24.15 27.64
CA ILE A 473 16.77 -22.87 28.18
C ILE A 473 17.96 -22.07 28.75
N GLU A 474 18.05 -20.78 28.44
CA GLU A 474 19.01 -19.85 29.03
C GLU A 474 18.29 -18.69 29.73
N PHE A 475 18.56 -18.53 31.02
CA PHE A 475 18.12 -17.42 31.84
C PHE A 475 19.32 -16.55 32.24
N PHE A 476 19.23 -15.25 31.95
CA PHE A 476 20.20 -14.26 32.39
C PHE A 476 19.51 -13.09 33.09
N SER A 477 19.72 -12.95 34.38
CA SER A 477 19.12 -11.93 35.23
C SER A 477 17.60 -11.97 35.14
N VAL A 478 17.05 -13.18 35.24
CA VAL A 478 15.61 -13.41 35.34
C VAL A 478 15.24 -13.47 36.82
N GLU A 479 14.22 -12.72 37.25
CA GLU A 479 13.87 -12.64 38.68
C GLU A 479 13.09 -13.86 39.15
N SER A 480 12.12 -14.32 38.36
CA SER A 480 11.29 -15.46 38.68
C SER A 480 10.90 -16.23 37.43
N ALA A 481 11.12 -17.54 37.46
CA ALA A 481 10.71 -18.47 36.42
C ALA A 481 10.22 -19.79 37.02
N ARG A 482 9.16 -20.34 36.44
CA ARG A 482 8.62 -21.67 36.73
C ARG A 482 8.58 -22.48 35.44
N VAL A 483 9.26 -23.62 35.44
CA VAL A 483 9.30 -24.60 34.35
C VAL A 483 8.67 -25.90 34.84
N GLU A 484 7.55 -26.30 34.24
CA GLU A 484 6.80 -27.46 34.71
C GLU A 484 6.24 -28.36 33.60
N TYR A 485 6.16 -29.67 33.84
CA TYR A 485 5.61 -30.66 32.90
C TYR A 485 6.23 -30.61 31.51
N SER A 486 7.47 -30.14 31.39
CA SER A 486 8.16 -29.95 30.12
C SER A 486 9.14 -31.10 29.86
N ALA A 487 9.39 -31.40 28.58
CA ALA A 487 10.24 -32.49 28.14
C ALA A 487 11.50 -31.97 27.46
N PHE A 488 12.65 -32.51 27.84
CA PHE A 488 13.96 -32.17 27.27
C PHE A 488 14.61 -33.44 26.71
N GLU A 489 14.78 -33.46 25.38
CA GLU A 489 15.22 -34.63 24.63
C GLU A 489 16.39 -34.29 23.72
N ASN A 490 17.49 -35.02 23.79
CA ASN A 490 18.69 -34.81 22.99
C ASN A 490 19.15 -33.34 23.04
N VAL A 491 19.19 -32.78 24.25
CA VAL A 491 19.64 -31.42 24.51
C VAL A 491 21.09 -31.45 25.01
N GLY A 492 21.94 -30.56 24.50
CA GLY A 492 23.32 -30.42 24.95
C GLY A 492 23.39 -30.15 26.46
N ASN A 493 23.00 -28.94 26.85
CA ASN A 493 22.79 -28.48 28.23
C ASN A 493 21.30 -28.18 28.44
N TYR A 494 20.69 -28.71 29.50
CA TYR A 494 19.26 -28.48 29.72
C TYR A 494 18.93 -27.03 29.99
N VAL A 495 19.63 -26.44 30.97
CA VAL A 495 19.39 -25.09 31.46
C VAL A 495 20.70 -24.41 31.86
N VAL A 496 20.83 -23.13 31.55
CA VAL A 496 21.85 -22.23 32.12
C VAL A 496 21.11 -21.08 32.83
N GLU A 497 21.44 -20.82 34.10
CA GLU A 497 20.79 -19.80 34.93
C GLU A 497 21.79 -19.09 35.86
N ASP A 498 21.45 -17.86 36.27
CA ASP A 498 22.22 -17.06 37.24
C ASP A 498 21.50 -16.88 38.59
N SER A 499 20.28 -17.42 38.74
CA SER A 499 19.49 -17.38 39.98
C SER A 499 18.67 -18.66 40.17
N GLN A 500 18.01 -18.81 41.32
CA GLN A 500 17.23 -20.00 41.65
C GLN A 500 15.82 -19.93 41.04
N HIS A 501 15.47 -20.89 40.19
CA HIS A 501 14.16 -21.01 39.54
C HIS A 501 13.44 -22.31 39.92
N GLU A 502 12.12 -22.37 39.69
CA GLU A 502 11.30 -23.55 40.00
C GLU A 502 11.27 -24.52 38.82
N TYR A 503 11.76 -25.74 39.02
CA TYR A 503 11.68 -26.84 38.05
C TYR A 503 10.88 -28.00 38.65
N LEU A 504 9.66 -28.20 38.17
CA LEU A 504 8.72 -29.16 38.74
C LEU A 504 8.27 -30.16 37.67
N HIS A 505 8.22 -31.46 37.99
CA HIS A 505 7.58 -32.47 37.14
C HIS A 505 8.05 -32.51 35.66
N ASN A 506 9.32 -32.19 35.39
CA ASN A 506 9.88 -32.18 34.03
C ASN A 506 10.51 -33.53 33.67
N TYR A 507 10.47 -33.89 32.39
CA TYR A 507 11.16 -35.04 31.82
C TYR A 507 12.53 -34.65 31.27
N TRP A 508 13.57 -35.35 31.68
CA TRP A 508 14.95 -35.15 31.22
C TRP A 508 15.50 -36.47 30.69
N ASP A 509 15.90 -36.51 29.43
CA ASP A 509 16.32 -37.76 28.77
C ASP A 509 17.61 -38.40 29.32
N LYS A 510 18.42 -37.66 30.08
CA LYS A 510 19.61 -38.17 30.78
C LYS A 510 19.37 -38.41 32.27
N TYR A 511 18.12 -38.31 32.76
CA TYR A 511 17.83 -38.60 34.17
C TYR A 511 18.04 -40.09 34.47
N THR A 512 18.96 -40.41 35.39
CA THR A 512 19.23 -41.80 35.82
C THR A 512 18.72 -42.14 37.22
N GLY A 513 17.99 -41.23 37.87
CA GLY A 513 17.49 -41.45 39.22
C GLY A 513 16.39 -42.51 39.28
N VAL A 514 16.09 -42.99 40.48
CA VAL A 514 15.12 -44.08 40.72
C VAL A 514 13.75 -43.50 41.10
N ASP A 515 12.69 -44.07 40.53
CA ASP A 515 11.31 -43.93 40.98
C ASP A 515 10.98 -45.13 41.89
N LEU A 516 11.19 -44.97 43.19
CA LEU A 516 10.98 -45.98 44.23
C LEU A 516 9.50 -46.18 44.56
N ASN A 517 8.68 -45.15 44.36
CA ASN A 517 7.28 -45.16 44.76
C ASN A 517 6.33 -45.56 43.59
N GLY A 518 6.83 -45.54 42.35
CA GLY A 518 6.13 -45.95 41.14
C GLY A 518 5.10 -44.93 40.62
N ASP A 519 5.22 -43.65 41.00
CA ASP A 519 4.29 -42.58 40.61
C ASP A 519 4.60 -41.96 39.23
N GLY A 520 5.70 -42.39 38.60
CA GLY A 520 6.16 -41.89 37.31
C GLY A 520 7.10 -40.70 37.39
N TYR A 521 7.49 -40.26 38.60
CA TYR A 521 8.47 -39.22 38.85
C TYR A 521 9.67 -39.80 39.60
N GLY A 522 10.87 -39.34 39.25
CA GLY A 522 12.06 -39.73 40.00
C GLY A 522 12.06 -39.14 41.41
N ASP A 523 12.28 -39.99 42.44
CA ASP A 523 12.33 -39.56 43.84
C ASP A 523 13.62 -38.78 44.18
N GLN A 524 14.63 -38.87 43.32
CA GLN A 524 15.88 -38.11 43.47
C GLN A 524 15.81 -36.80 42.69
N LYS A 525 16.05 -35.68 43.37
CA LYS A 525 16.10 -34.36 42.71
C LYS A 525 17.17 -34.37 41.62
N PHE A 526 16.77 -34.09 40.38
CA PHE A 526 17.72 -33.86 39.30
C PHE A 526 18.46 -32.55 39.55
N ASN A 527 19.79 -32.60 39.65
CA ASN A 527 20.60 -31.44 39.92
C ASN A 527 20.87 -30.68 38.62
N VAL A 528 19.91 -29.83 38.23
CA VAL A 528 20.07 -28.89 37.12
C VAL A 528 21.21 -27.93 37.50
N SER A 529 22.37 -28.11 36.89
CA SER A 529 23.48 -27.16 37.01
C SER A 529 23.99 -26.81 35.62
N ALA A 530 24.57 -25.62 35.46
CA ALA A 530 25.15 -25.15 34.20
C ALA A 530 26.21 -26.10 33.58
N TYR A 531 26.64 -27.12 34.34
CA TYR A 531 27.61 -28.15 33.95
C TYR A 531 27.13 -29.59 34.23
N SER A 532 25.82 -29.81 34.40
CA SER A 532 25.27 -31.15 34.68
C SER A 532 25.38 -32.06 33.44
N TYR A 533 26.56 -32.66 33.29
CA TYR A 533 26.82 -33.79 32.42
C TYR A 533 26.63 -35.06 33.24
N ASP A 534 25.54 -35.78 32.99
CA ASP A 534 25.34 -37.13 33.52
C ASP A 534 25.95 -38.12 32.51
N PRO A 535 27.07 -38.80 32.81
CA PRO A 535 27.59 -39.83 31.94
C PRO A 535 26.56 -40.96 31.83
N ALA A 536 26.21 -41.35 30.61
CA ALA A 536 25.27 -42.42 30.35
C ALA A 536 25.58 -43.66 31.21
N PRO A 537 24.56 -44.29 31.84
CA PRO A 537 24.78 -45.47 32.66
C PRO A 537 25.32 -46.59 31.76
N THR A 538 26.36 -47.25 32.24
CA THR A 538 26.86 -48.52 31.68
C THR A 538 25.84 -49.63 31.85
#